data_AF-A0A9E5FFI2-F1
#
_entry.id   AF-A0A9E5FFI2-F1
#
_cell.length_a   1.000
_cell.length_b   1.000
_cell.length_c   1.000
_cell.angle_alpha   90.00
_cell.angle_beta   90.00
_cell.angle_gamma   90.00
#
_symmetry.space_group_name_H-M   'P 1'
#
loop_
_entity.id
_entity.type
_entity.pdbx_description
1 polymer ?
#
loop_
_entity_poly.entity_id
_entity_poly.type
_entity_poly.pdbx_seq_one_letter_code
_entity_poly.pdbx_strand_id
1 'polypeptide(L)'
;MINYRVIVVIIALSQAVCLPTANVMAQGAKYSTYREAYSAGVVAVNAGNLAAAREPLEAAAKLAKTPREKMKAYEALMIPYRELQEIEPMQQAAEYVITNNDFAATRSLTRGSLLSFIHKRGKMDVAVEVYEARLKKSPDDRTVLFVLTEAYATYKKDPSRSALLAEKLGAVEKKAGIAQDIGSQAQLAQQYIMAGKLKDGAELYERIAVLDPKLEAWHFKEAATAWLKSGDKSKALTAAKKSEASAQPESRDALLTYFWHRGLADLFLDVGEPKLAIPHYEKAIAISKIDGYTKDSKAKLESAKAAANK
;
A
#
# COMPACT_ATOMS: atom_id res chain seq x y z
N MET A 1 37.67 39.13 -21.74
CA MET A 1 38.76 38.19 -22.04
C MET A 1 38.22 36.79 -21.87
N ILE A 2 38.05 36.10 -23.00
CA ILE A 2 37.32 34.84 -23.15
C ILE A 2 38.37 33.72 -23.10
N ASN A 3 38.29 32.84 -22.11
CA ASN A 3 39.17 31.66 -22.01
C ASN A 3 38.44 30.43 -22.53
N TYR A 4 38.74 30.07 -23.77
CA TYR A 4 38.37 28.80 -24.38
C TYR A 4 39.16 27.66 -23.73
N ARG A 5 38.47 26.74 -23.05
CA ARG A 5 39.05 25.44 -22.67
C ARG A 5 38.72 24.43 -23.75
N VAL A 6 39.78 24.02 -24.45
CA VAL A 6 39.83 22.94 -25.43
C VAL A 6 39.51 21.62 -24.73
N ILE A 7 38.41 20.97 -25.14
CA ILE A 7 38.13 19.58 -24.77
C ILE A 7 38.78 18.68 -25.83
N VAL A 8 39.81 17.95 -25.41
CA VAL A 8 40.47 16.92 -26.21
C VAL A 8 39.55 15.69 -26.24
N VAL A 9 39.08 15.33 -27.43
CA VAL A 9 38.34 14.10 -27.70
C VAL A 9 39.37 12.97 -27.87
N ILE A 10 39.46 12.08 -26.88
CA ILE A 10 40.24 10.84 -27.00
C ILE A 10 39.33 9.77 -27.61
N ILE A 11 39.56 9.45 -28.87
CA ILE A 11 38.96 8.31 -29.57
C ILE A 11 39.76 7.07 -29.16
N ALA A 12 39.21 6.28 -28.25
CA ALA A 12 39.74 4.96 -27.93
C ALA A 12 39.16 3.93 -28.91
N LEU A 13 39.90 3.66 -30.00
CA LEU A 13 39.79 2.42 -30.76
C LEU A 13 40.55 1.33 -29.99
N SER A 14 39.86 0.27 -29.54
CA SER A 14 40.53 -0.97 -29.18
C SER A 14 39.62 -2.20 -29.25
N GLN A 15 39.87 -2.96 -30.31
CA GLN A 15 39.96 -4.41 -30.42
C GLN A 15 38.75 -5.25 -29.99
N ALA A 16 38.05 -5.74 -31.01
CA ALA A 16 37.19 -6.91 -30.94
C ALA A 16 38.03 -8.15 -30.58
N VAL A 17 37.99 -8.55 -29.31
CA VAL A 17 38.43 -9.88 -28.88
C VAL A 17 37.36 -10.87 -29.33
N CYS A 18 37.68 -11.65 -30.36
CA CYS A 18 36.89 -12.79 -30.79
C CYS A 18 37.01 -13.88 -29.72
N LEU A 19 36.09 -13.89 -28.76
CA LEU A 19 35.99 -14.97 -27.78
C LEU A 19 35.56 -16.26 -28.49
N PRO A 20 36.15 -17.42 -28.16
CA PRO A 20 35.67 -18.69 -28.67
C PRO A 20 34.21 -18.88 -28.26
N THR A 21 33.35 -19.15 -29.24
CA THR A 21 32.00 -19.66 -29.02
C THR A 21 32.09 -20.95 -28.22
N ALA A 22 31.95 -20.83 -26.90
CA ALA A 22 31.70 -21.98 -26.05
C ALA A 22 30.38 -22.59 -26.54
N ASN A 23 30.49 -23.79 -27.11
CA ASN A 23 29.37 -24.71 -27.22
C ASN A 23 28.69 -24.78 -25.86
N VAL A 24 27.51 -24.15 -25.75
CA VAL A 24 26.57 -24.40 -24.66
C VAL A 24 26.11 -25.84 -24.89
N MET A 25 26.89 -26.77 -24.35
CA MET A 25 26.50 -28.16 -24.19
C MET A 25 25.12 -28.15 -23.53
N ALA A 26 24.14 -28.71 -24.22
CA ALA A 26 22.82 -28.96 -23.68
C ALA A 26 22.97 -29.83 -22.43
N GLN A 27 23.04 -29.20 -21.25
CA GLN A 27 22.78 -29.88 -19.99
C GLN A 27 21.37 -30.43 -20.11
N GLY A 28 21.24 -31.76 -20.14
CA GLY A 28 19.94 -32.43 -20.08
C GLY A 28 19.13 -31.84 -18.93
N ALA A 29 17.85 -31.57 -19.16
CA ALA A 29 17.01 -30.94 -18.16
C ALA A 29 17.04 -31.75 -16.86
N LYS A 30 17.63 -31.18 -15.80
CA LYS A 30 17.78 -31.79 -14.46
C LYS A 30 16.44 -32.23 -13.85
N TYR A 31 15.34 -31.66 -14.33
CA TYR A 31 13.98 -32.00 -13.94
C TYR A 31 13.14 -32.23 -15.20
N SER A 32 12.33 -33.29 -15.16
CA SER A 32 11.48 -33.71 -16.27
C SER A 32 10.04 -33.21 -16.14
N THR A 33 9.60 -32.87 -14.92
CA THR A 33 8.23 -32.44 -14.64
C THR A 33 8.17 -31.27 -13.66
N TYR A 34 7.08 -30.49 -13.73
CA TYR A 34 6.75 -29.46 -12.76
C TYR A 34 6.80 -29.99 -11.31
N ARG A 35 6.19 -31.15 -11.05
CA ARG A 35 6.05 -31.70 -9.71
C ARG A 35 7.40 -32.08 -9.10
N GLU A 36 8.28 -32.68 -9.91
CA GLU A 36 9.65 -33.04 -9.51
C GLU A 36 10.45 -31.79 -9.12
N ALA A 37 10.50 -30.81 -10.02
CA ALA A 37 11.21 -29.55 -9.82
C ALA A 37 10.65 -28.78 -8.60
N TYR A 38 9.33 -28.63 -8.52
CA TYR A 38 8.68 -27.91 -7.43
C TYR A 38 8.92 -28.57 -6.07
N SER A 39 8.81 -29.90 -5.98
CA SER A 39 9.01 -30.63 -4.73
C SER A 39 10.46 -30.50 -4.24
N ALA A 40 11.44 -30.66 -5.14
CA ALA A 40 12.85 -30.47 -4.80
C ALA A 40 13.13 -29.06 -4.28
N GLY A 41 12.54 -28.05 -4.92
CA GLY A 41 12.66 -26.65 -4.51
C GLY A 41 12.06 -26.37 -3.14
N VAL A 42 10.83 -26.83 -2.88
CA VAL A 42 10.16 -26.64 -1.58
C VAL A 42 10.90 -27.37 -0.46
N VAL A 43 11.42 -28.58 -0.70
CA VAL A 43 12.26 -29.28 0.29
C VAL A 43 13.48 -28.44 0.67
N ALA A 44 14.17 -27.85 -0.32
CA ALA A 44 15.31 -26.97 -0.05
C ALA A 44 14.93 -25.70 0.71
N VAL A 45 13.77 -25.07 0.40
CA VAL A 45 13.24 -23.94 1.17
C VAL A 45 12.99 -24.32 2.63
N ASN A 46 12.32 -25.45 2.87
CA ASN A 46 12.00 -25.92 4.22
C ASN A 46 13.25 -26.28 5.02
N ALA A 47 14.33 -26.70 4.34
CA ALA A 47 15.64 -26.92 4.94
C ALA A 47 16.45 -25.63 5.16
N GLY A 48 15.90 -24.45 4.81
CA GLY A 48 16.59 -23.16 4.91
C GLY A 48 17.67 -22.94 3.85
N ASN A 49 17.84 -23.85 2.89
CA ASN A 49 18.84 -23.72 1.83
C ASN A 49 18.27 -22.97 0.63
N LEU A 50 18.14 -21.65 0.78
CA LEU A 50 17.53 -20.78 -0.22
C LEU A 50 18.30 -20.75 -1.55
N ALA A 51 19.63 -20.86 -1.52
CA ALA A 51 20.44 -20.93 -2.73
C ALA A 51 20.11 -22.19 -3.55
N ALA A 52 20.04 -23.36 -2.89
CA ALA A 52 19.71 -24.61 -3.56
C ALA A 52 18.24 -24.70 -4.01
N ALA A 53 17.34 -23.94 -3.38
CA ALA A 53 15.93 -23.90 -3.77
C ALA A 53 15.66 -23.17 -5.10
N ARG A 54 16.55 -22.28 -5.53
CA ARG A 54 16.27 -21.37 -6.65
C ARG A 54 16.13 -22.11 -7.99
N GLU A 55 17.16 -22.83 -8.40
CA GLU A 55 17.19 -23.58 -9.68
C GLU A 55 15.97 -24.51 -9.85
N PRO A 56 15.63 -25.40 -8.90
CA PRO A 56 14.43 -26.25 -9.02
C PRO A 56 13.12 -25.47 -9.12
N LEU A 57 12.95 -24.39 -8.36
CA LEU A 57 11.72 -23.61 -8.43
C LEU A 57 11.61 -22.79 -9.73
N GLU A 58 12.73 -22.31 -10.28
CA GLU A 58 12.78 -21.69 -11.61
C GLU A 58 12.44 -22.69 -12.72
N ALA A 59 12.97 -23.91 -12.61
CA ALA A 59 12.61 -25.01 -13.51
C ALA A 59 11.11 -25.35 -13.38
N ALA A 60 10.56 -25.38 -12.17
CA ALA A 60 9.13 -25.59 -11.96
C ALA A 60 8.30 -24.49 -12.64
N ALA A 61 8.65 -23.21 -12.49
CA ALA A 61 7.94 -22.11 -13.15
C ALA A 61 7.97 -22.20 -14.69
N LYS A 62 9.06 -22.74 -15.27
CA LYS A 62 9.19 -22.99 -16.72
C LYS A 62 8.40 -24.23 -17.19
N LEU A 63 8.38 -25.29 -16.38
CA LEU A 63 7.69 -26.55 -16.67
C LEU A 63 6.19 -26.53 -16.37
N ALA A 64 5.71 -25.49 -15.68
CA ALA A 64 4.30 -25.31 -15.35
C ALA A 64 3.43 -25.28 -16.62
N LYS A 65 2.37 -26.10 -16.64
CA LYS A 65 1.43 -26.21 -17.77
C LYS A 65 0.17 -25.38 -17.55
N THR A 66 -0.09 -25.00 -16.31
CA THR A 66 -1.26 -24.20 -15.94
C THR A 66 -0.86 -22.88 -15.27
N PRO A 67 -1.68 -21.82 -15.37
CA PRO A 67 -1.44 -20.57 -14.65
C PRO A 67 -1.31 -20.78 -13.14
N ARG A 68 -2.09 -21.72 -12.57
CA ARG A 68 -2.06 -22.06 -11.14
C ARG A 68 -0.74 -22.69 -10.71
N GLU A 69 -0.18 -23.61 -11.50
CA GLU A 69 1.14 -24.18 -11.24
C GLU A 69 2.23 -23.11 -11.30
N LYS A 70 2.20 -22.26 -12.32
CA LYS A 70 3.17 -21.18 -12.48
C LYS A 70 3.08 -20.17 -11.34
N MET A 71 1.87 -19.83 -10.90
CA MET A 71 1.64 -18.98 -9.74
C MET A 71 2.23 -19.60 -8.47
N LYS A 72 1.96 -20.88 -8.19
CA LYS A 72 2.55 -21.57 -7.02
C LYS A 72 4.08 -21.58 -7.06
N ALA A 73 4.68 -21.84 -8.22
CA ALA A 73 6.13 -21.78 -8.38
C ALA A 73 6.67 -20.38 -8.08
N TYR A 74 6.02 -19.32 -8.57
CA TYR A 74 6.44 -17.94 -8.27
C TYR A 74 6.22 -17.55 -6.81
N GLU A 75 5.13 -17.98 -6.18
CA GLU A 75 4.92 -17.80 -4.73
C GLU A 75 6.07 -18.41 -3.93
N ALA A 76 6.50 -19.62 -4.29
CA ALA A 76 7.65 -20.28 -3.66
C ALA A 76 8.98 -19.56 -3.99
N LEU A 77 9.19 -19.10 -5.23
CA LEU A 77 10.40 -18.40 -5.68
C LEU A 77 10.64 -17.07 -4.97
N MET A 78 9.58 -16.39 -4.55
CA MET A 78 9.72 -15.12 -3.82
C MET A 78 10.55 -15.27 -2.54
N ILE A 79 10.61 -16.46 -1.94
CA ILE A 79 11.42 -16.74 -0.74
C ILE A 79 12.93 -16.70 -1.07
N PRO A 80 13.49 -17.58 -1.94
CA PRO A 80 14.91 -17.55 -2.27
C PRO A 80 15.34 -16.32 -3.10
N TYR A 81 14.40 -15.63 -3.75
CA TYR A 81 14.70 -14.35 -4.39
C TYR A 81 14.95 -13.22 -3.39
N ARG A 82 14.54 -13.34 -2.12
CA ARG A 82 14.86 -12.33 -1.09
C ARG A 82 16.36 -12.15 -0.85
N GLU A 83 17.18 -13.13 -1.21
CA GLU A 83 18.64 -13.09 -1.07
C GLU A 83 19.35 -12.40 -2.25
N LEU A 84 18.64 -12.08 -3.33
CA LEU A 84 19.23 -11.48 -4.52
C LEU A 84 19.43 -9.96 -4.38
N GLN A 85 20.52 -9.42 -4.92
CA GLN A 85 20.72 -7.96 -5.04
C GLN A 85 19.92 -7.36 -6.20
N GLU A 86 19.75 -8.12 -7.27
CA GLU A 86 18.92 -7.74 -8.42
C GLU A 86 17.44 -7.88 -8.11
N ILE A 87 16.63 -6.97 -8.64
CA ILE A 87 15.21 -6.88 -8.29
C ILE A 87 14.30 -7.60 -9.26
N GLU A 88 14.76 -7.80 -10.48
CA GLU A 88 14.01 -8.27 -11.63
C GLU A 88 13.40 -9.65 -11.39
N PRO A 89 14.09 -10.65 -10.81
CA PRO A 89 13.49 -11.96 -10.58
C PRO A 89 12.34 -11.90 -9.56
N MET A 90 12.53 -11.17 -8.46
CA MET A 90 11.48 -10.95 -7.45
C MET A 90 10.31 -10.17 -8.04
N GLN A 91 10.61 -9.12 -8.80
CA GLN A 91 9.62 -8.28 -9.46
C GLN A 91 8.76 -9.09 -10.44
N GLN A 92 9.38 -9.88 -11.31
CA GLN A 92 8.66 -10.73 -12.26
C GLN A 92 7.75 -11.75 -11.55
N ALA A 93 8.25 -12.41 -10.51
CA ALA A 93 7.47 -13.38 -9.75
C ALA A 93 6.28 -12.71 -9.03
N ALA A 94 6.54 -11.60 -8.34
CA ALA A 94 5.52 -10.86 -7.60
C ALA A 94 4.44 -10.28 -8.54
N GLU A 95 4.82 -9.69 -9.66
CA GLU A 95 3.87 -9.17 -10.66
C GLU A 95 3.00 -10.28 -11.27
N TYR A 96 3.57 -11.46 -11.51
CA TYR A 96 2.78 -12.59 -11.99
C TYR A 96 1.74 -13.01 -10.95
N VAL A 97 2.12 -13.10 -9.67
CA VAL A 97 1.20 -13.43 -8.57
C VAL A 97 0.14 -12.34 -8.41
N ILE A 98 0.50 -11.06 -8.44
CA ILE A 98 -0.46 -9.94 -8.36
C ILE A 98 -1.47 -10.00 -9.51
N THR A 99 -1.00 -10.30 -10.73
CA THR A 99 -1.86 -10.34 -11.93
C THR A 99 -2.83 -11.52 -11.90
N ASN A 100 -2.38 -12.71 -11.46
CA ASN A 100 -3.09 -13.97 -11.68
C ASN A 100 -3.74 -14.57 -10.43
N ASN A 101 -3.57 -13.97 -9.25
CA ASN A 101 -4.16 -14.50 -8.02
C ASN A 101 -5.54 -13.91 -7.76
N ASP A 102 -6.55 -14.75 -7.55
CA ASP A 102 -7.94 -14.33 -7.33
C ASP A 102 -8.16 -13.65 -5.96
N PHE A 103 -7.33 -13.95 -4.97
CA PHE A 103 -7.47 -13.44 -3.62
C PHE A 103 -6.83 -12.05 -3.47
N ALA A 104 -7.67 -11.04 -3.23
CA ALA A 104 -7.24 -9.65 -3.03
C ALA A 104 -6.19 -9.50 -1.92
N ALA A 105 -6.36 -10.23 -0.81
CA ALA A 105 -5.41 -10.23 0.30
C ALA A 105 -4.01 -10.68 -0.14
N THR A 106 -3.91 -11.78 -0.91
CA THR A 106 -2.63 -12.28 -1.42
C THR A 106 -1.96 -11.28 -2.36
N ARG A 107 -2.73 -10.63 -3.25
CA ARG A 107 -2.20 -9.57 -4.14
C ARG A 107 -1.64 -8.40 -3.34
N SER A 108 -2.37 -7.93 -2.32
CA SER A 108 -1.95 -6.83 -1.45
C SER A 108 -0.66 -7.16 -0.68
N LEU A 109 -0.60 -8.33 -0.04
CA LEU A 109 0.59 -8.79 0.68
C LEU A 109 1.80 -8.95 -0.25
N THR A 110 1.58 -9.47 -1.46
CA THR A 110 2.63 -9.63 -2.47
C THR A 110 3.18 -8.28 -2.93
N ARG A 111 2.31 -7.30 -3.19
CA ARG A 111 2.71 -5.92 -3.54
C ARG A 111 3.54 -5.28 -2.42
N GLY A 112 3.09 -5.33 -1.18
CA GLY A 112 3.84 -4.78 -0.04
C GLY A 112 5.20 -5.47 0.13
N SER A 113 5.25 -6.79 -0.03
CA SER A 113 6.49 -7.56 -0.02
C SER A 113 7.46 -7.16 -1.13
N LEU A 114 6.97 -6.97 -2.36
CA LEU A 114 7.78 -6.51 -3.50
C LEU A 114 8.37 -5.13 -3.22
N LEU A 115 7.54 -4.16 -2.83
CA LEU A 115 7.99 -2.78 -2.61
C LEU A 115 8.96 -2.68 -1.44
N SER A 116 8.74 -3.43 -0.35
CA SER A 116 9.69 -3.52 0.77
C SER A 116 11.03 -4.09 0.31
N PHE A 117 11.01 -5.15 -0.51
CA PHE A 117 12.20 -5.77 -1.07
C PHE A 117 12.98 -4.79 -1.96
N ILE A 118 12.31 -4.05 -2.85
CA ILE A 118 12.92 -3.02 -3.71
C ILE A 118 13.52 -1.89 -2.85
N HIS A 119 12.77 -1.39 -1.87
CA HIS A 119 13.21 -0.29 -1.01
C HIS A 119 14.47 -0.64 -0.21
N LYS A 120 14.54 -1.85 0.37
CA LYS A 120 15.72 -2.33 1.11
C LYS A 120 17.00 -2.40 0.27
N ARG A 121 16.89 -2.38 -1.07
CA ARG A 121 18.02 -2.36 -2.01
C ARG A 121 18.37 -0.96 -2.52
N GLY A 122 17.65 0.07 -2.07
CA GLY A 122 17.81 1.42 -2.60
C GLY A 122 17.38 1.58 -4.06
N LYS A 123 16.68 0.60 -4.64
CA LYS A 123 16.31 0.57 -6.06
C LYS A 123 14.89 1.10 -6.34
N MET A 124 14.28 1.82 -5.38
CA MET A 124 12.90 2.32 -5.52
C MET A 124 12.73 3.30 -6.69
N ASP A 125 13.68 4.20 -6.89
CA ASP A 125 13.59 5.20 -7.96
C ASP A 125 13.67 4.55 -9.34
N VAL A 126 14.59 3.59 -9.50
CA VAL A 126 14.74 2.79 -10.72
C VAL A 126 13.45 2.02 -11.01
N ALA A 127 12.88 1.34 -10.01
CA ALA A 127 11.65 0.58 -10.19
C ALA A 127 10.47 1.48 -10.59
N VAL A 128 10.31 2.64 -9.94
CA VAL A 128 9.27 3.62 -10.28
C VAL A 128 9.44 4.13 -11.71
N GLU A 129 10.65 4.43 -12.16
CA GLU A 129 10.91 4.86 -13.53
C GLU A 129 10.49 3.80 -14.56
N VAL A 130 10.85 2.53 -14.32
CA VAL A 130 10.46 1.40 -15.18
C VAL A 130 8.94 1.25 -15.24
N TYR A 131 8.27 1.31 -14.09
CA TYR A 131 6.82 1.20 -14.02
C TYR A 131 6.11 2.37 -14.71
N GLU A 132 6.59 3.60 -14.52
CA GLU A 132 6.05 4.79 -15.18
C GLU A 132 6.25 4.71 -16.70
N ALA A 133 7.40 4.24 -17.17
CA ALA A 133 7.64 4.01 -18.60
C ALA A 133 6.69 2.95 -19.19
N ARG A 134 6.39 1.89 -18.43
CA ARG A 134 5.42 0.87 -18.82
C ARG A 134 4.00 1.44 -18.86
N LEU A 135 3.62 2.25 -17.87
CA LEU A 135 2.31 2.89 -17.82
C LEU A 135 2.09 3.88 -18.97
N LYS A 136 3.15 4.56 -19.45
CA LYS A 136 3.06 5.39 -20.67
C LYS A 136 2.69 4.58 -21.92
N LYS A 137 3.15 3.34 -22.01
CA LYS A 137 2.86 2.42 -23.14
C LYS A 137 1.51 1.70 -22.97
N SER A 138 1.15 1.40 -21.73
CA SER A 138 -0.09 0.69 -21.38
C SER A 138 -0.76 1.40 -20.21
N PRO A 139 -1.51 2.50 -20.47
CA PRO A 139 -2.09 3.35 -19.42
C PRO A 139 -3.08 2.66 -18.49
N ASP A 140 -3.68 1.57 -18.96
CA ASP A 140 -4.67 0.77 -18.24
C ASP A 140 -4.05 -0.53 -17.68
N ASP A 141 -2.71 -0.63 -17.59
CA ASP A 141 -2.04 -1.77 -16.95
C ASP A 141 -2.35 -1.83 -15.45
N ARG A 142 -3.36 -2.64 -15.11
CA ARG A 142 -3.89 -2.78 -13.75
C ARG A 142 -2.81 -3.14 -12.73
N THR A 143 -1.89 -4.06 -13.06
CA THR A 143 -0.84 -4.50 -12.13
C THR A 143 0.14 -3.37 -11.85
N VAL A 144 0.53 -2.61 -12.87
CA VAL A 144 1.42 -1.45 -12.71
C VAL A 144 0.75 -0.34 -11.91
N LEU A 145 -0.52 -0.01 -12.21
CA LEU A 145 -1.30 0.95 -11.43
C LEU A 145 -1.38 0.55 -9.96
N PHE A 146 -1.64 -0.73 -9.70
CA PHE A 146 -1.73 -1.29 -8.35
C PHE A 146 -0.41 -1.17 -7.57
N VAL A 147 0.73 -1.45 -8.21
CA VAL A 147 2.07 -1.34 -7.60
C VAL A 147 2.48 0.11 -7.40
N LEU A 148 2.33 0.96 -8.42
CA LEU A 148 2.73 2.37 -8.35
C LEU A 148 1.93 3.16 -7.33
N THR A 149 0.64 2.85 -7.14
CA THR A 149 -0.19 3.49 -6.12
C THR A 149 0.46 3.36 -4.73
N GLU A 150 0.85 2.16 -4.30
CA GLU A 150 1.51 1.99 -2.99
C GLU A 150 2.95 2.53 -2.99
N ALA A 151 3.68 2.43 -4.11
CA ALA A 151 5.03 3.00 -4.22
C ALA A 151 5.03 4.51 -3.93
N TYR A 152 4.07 5.24 -4.53
CA TYR A 152 3.93 6.67 -4.33
C TYR A 152 3.39 7.05 -2.96
N ALA A 153 2.39 6.31 -2.44
CA ALA A 153 1.83 6.54 -1.11
C ALA A 153 2.88 6.39 0.00
N THR A 154 3.66 5.30 -0.05
CA THR A 154 4.49 4.86 1.09
C THR A 154 5.93 5.32 0.98
N TYR A 155 6.56 5.16 -0.18
CA TYR A 155 8.01 5.31 -0.32
C TYR A 155 8.42 6.62 -0.95
N LYS A 156 7.72 7.06 -2.01
CA LYS A 156 7.96 8.38 -2.61
C LYS A 156 7.30 9.52 -1.84
N LYS A 157 6.28 9.20 -1.03
CA LYS A 157 5.50 10.15 -0.22
C LYS A 157 4.88 11.27 -1.08
N ASP A 158 4.35 10.89 -2.24
CA ASP A 158 3.64 11.79 -3.16
C ASP A 158 2.15 11.39 -3.19
N PRO A 159 1.33 11.95 -2.27
CA PRO A 159 -0.07 11.59 -2.17
C PRO A 159 -0.88 12.04 -3.40
N SER A 160 -0.47 13.11 -4.07
CA SER A 160 -1.13 13.60 -5.29
C SER A 160 -0.99 12.60 -6.43
N ARG A 161 0.23 12.09 -6.65
CA ARG A 161 0.47 11.06 -7.66
C ARG A 161 -0.20 9.74 -7.28
N SER A 162 -0.14 9.35 -6.00
CA SER A 162 -0.82 8.14 -5.51
C SER A 162 -2.33 8.20 -5.74
N ALA A 163 -2.98 9.33 -5.44
CA ALA A 163 -4.42 9.50 -5.63
C ALA A 163 -4.81 9.37 -7.11
N LEU A 164 -4.06 10.02 -8.00
CA LEU A 164 -4.30 9.96 -9.45
C LEU A 164 -4.16 8.53 -10.00
N LEU A 165 -3.19 7.76 -9.51
CA LEU A 165 -3.01 6.35 -9.90
C LEU A 165 -4.12 5.46 -9.35
N ALA A 166 -4.55 5.68 -8.11
CA ALA A 166 -5.66 4.96 -7.49
C ALA A 166 -7.00 5.24 -8.18
N GLU A 167 -7.26 6.47 -8.61
CA GLU A 167 -8.43 6.83 -9.44
C GLU A 167 -8.43 6.05 -10.76
N LYS A 168 -7.29 6.02 -11.46
CA LYS A 168 -7.12 5.27 -12.71
C LYS A 168 -7.31 3.77 -12.50
N LEU A 169 -6.71 3.22 -11.44
CA LEU A 169 -6.89 1.82 -11.07
C LEU A 169 -8.36 1.50 -10.87
N GLY A 170 -9.09 2.34 -10.11
CA GLY A 170 -10.52 2.15 -9.89
C GLY A 170 -11.35 2.21 -11.17
N ALA A 171 -11.01 3.10 -12.10
CA ALA A 171 -11.65 3.16 -13.40
C ALA A 171 -11.40 1.88 -14.23
N VAL A 172 -10.17 1.37 -14.24
CA VAL A 172 -9.81 0.11 -14.91
C VAL A 172 -10.54 -1.08 -14.28
N GLU A 173 -10.57 -1.18 -12.96
CA GLU A 173 -11.26 -2.26 -12.24
C GLU A 173 -12.77 -2.23 -12.48
N LYS A 174 -13.38 -1.03 -12.45
CA LYS A 174 -14.80 -0.86 -12.76
C LYS A 174 -15.13 -1.31 -14.20
N LYS A 175 -14.30 -0.95 -15.20
CA LYS A 175 -14.48 -1.41 -16.58
C LYS A 175 -14.38 -2.93 -16.71
N ALA A 176 -13.54 -3.56 -15.89
CA ALA A 176 -13.35 -5.01 -15.85
C ALA A 176 -14.39 -5.75 -14.99
N GLY A 177 -15.37 -5.06 -14.41
CA GLY A 177 -16.36 -5.67 -13.50
C GLY A 177 -15.77 -6.12 -12.16
N ILE A 178 -14.57 -5.66 -11.81
CA ILE A 178 -13.92 -5.96 -10.54
C ILE A 178 -14.45 -4.97 -9.50
N ALA A 179 -15.14 -5.48 -8.49
CA ALA A 179 -15.58 -4.67 -7.36
C ALA A 179 -14.36 -4.11 -6.60
N GLN A 180 -14.35 -2.81 -6.37
CA GLN A 180 -13.34 -2.19 -5.52
C GLN A 180 -13.62 -2.55 -4.06
N ASP A 181 -12.60 -3.03 -3.35
CA ASP A 181 -12.72 -3.26 -1.93
C ASP A 181 -12.74 -1.93 -1.16
N ILE A 182 -13.49 -1.92 -0.05
CA ILE A 182 -13.68 -0.71 0.77
C ILE A 182 -12.34 -0.23 1.35
N GLY A 183 -11.41 -1.14 1.64
CA GLY A 183 -10.07 -0.80 2.11
C GLY A 183 -9.29 0.06 1.11
N SER A 184 -9.30 -0.32 -0.17
CA SER A 184 -8.69 0.45 -1.25
C SER A 184 -9.36 1.82 -1.44
N GLN A 185 -10.68 1.92 -1.27
CA GLN A 185 -11.39 3.20 -1.32
C GLN A 185 -11.06 4.10 -0.12
N ALA A 186 -10.95 3.53 1.09
CA ALA A 186 -10.50 4.26 2.28
C ALA A 186 -9.05 4.77 2.12
N GLN A 187 -8.17 3.97 1.50
CA GLN A 187 -6.82 4.41 1.16
C GLN A 187 -6.83 5.58 0.17
N LEU A 188 -7.65 5.52 -0.88
CA LEU A 188 -7.82 6.64 -1.82
C LEU A 188 -8.32 7.91 -1.11
N ALA A 189 -9.31 7.78 -0.21
CA ALA A 189 -9.81 8.91 0.57
C ALA A 189 -8.70 9.55 1.42
N GLN A 190 -7.85 8.73 2.04
CA GLN A 190 -6.69 9.20 2.78
C GLN A 190 -5.69 9.92 1.86
N GLN A 191 -5.41 9.39 0.68
CA GLN A 191 -4.52 10.05 -0.30
C GLN A 191 -5.09 11.38 -0.77
N TYR A 192 -6.40 11.50 -0.97
CA TYR A 192 -7.05 12.78 -1.25
C TYR A 192 -6.80 13.80 -0.14
N ILE A 193 -7.00 13.42 1.12
CA ILE A 193 -6.76 14.31 2.26
C ILE A 193 -5.29 14.77 2.29
N MET A 194 -4.36 13.83 2.13
CA MET A 194 -2.93 14.14 2.12
C MET A 194 -2.50 15.00 0.93
N ALA A 195 -3.20 14.89 -0.20
CA ALA A 195 -3.01 15.74 -1.39
C ALA A 195 -3.72 17.10 -1.31
N GLY A 196 -4.37 17.42 -0.18
CA GLY A 196 -5.13 18.67 -0.01
C GLY A 196 -6.53 18.66 -0.66
N LYS A 197 -6.94 17.55 -1.29
CA LYS A 197 -8.29 17.33 -1.81
C LYS A 197 -9.25 16.93 -0.68
N LEU A 198 -9.35 17.79 0.33
CA LEU A 198 -10.02 17.48 1.60
C LEU A 198 -11.50 17.12 1.42
N LYS A 199 -12.21 17.83 0.53
CA LYS A 199 -13.64 17.59 0.25
C LYS A 199 -13.85 16.24 -0.42
N ASP A 200 -13.05 15.92 -1.45
CA ASP A 200 -13.13 14.64 -2.16
C ASP A 200 -12.86 13.46 -1.22
N GLY A 201 -11.87 13.61 -0.32
CA GLY A 201 -11.58 12.63 0.72
C GLY A 201 -12.75 12.45 1.71
N ALA A 202 -13.35 13.55 2.16
CA ALA A 202 -14.49 13.52 3.07
C ALA A 202 -15.71 12.82 2.43
N GLU A 203 -16.07 13.20 1.21
CA GLU A 203 -17.20 12.61 0.48
C GLU A 203 -17.00 11.12 0.20
N LEU A 204 -15.77 10.70 -0.12
CA LEU A 204 -15.45 9.30 -0.31
C LEU A 204 -15.58 8.52 1.00
N TYR A 205 -15.10 9.05 2.13
CA TYR A 205 -15.29 8.42 3.44
C TYR A 205 -16.76 8.28 3.82
N GLU A 206 -17.59 9.31 3.60
CA GLU A 206 -19.04 9.22 3.86
C GLU A 206 -19.70 8.14 2.99
N ARG A 207 -19.30 8.04 1.72
CA ARG A 207 -19.83 7.04 0.79
C ARG A 207 -19.49 5.62 1.21
N ILE A 208 -18.26 5.37 1.68
CA ILE A 208 -17.85 4.02 2.07
C ILE A 208 -18.33 3.65 3.47
N ALA A 209 -18.60 4.62 4.35
CA ALA A 209 -19.11 4.37 5.69
C ALA A 209 -20.38 3.50 5.65
N VAL A 210 -21.33 3.81 4.77
CA VAL A 210 -22.59 3.07 4.65
C VAL A 210 -22.43 1.67 4.03
N LEU A 211 -21.27 1.38 3.44
CA LEU A 211 -20.95 0.09 2.83
C LEU A 211 -20.18 -0.84 3.80
N ASP A 212 -19.68 -0.29 4.90
CA ASP A 212 -18.85 -1.00 5.88
C ASP A 212 -19.40 -0.82 7.29
N PRO A 213 -20.46 -1.56 7.67
CA PRO A 213 -21.08 -1.43 9.00
C PRO A 213 -20.12 -1.62 10.16
N LYS A 214 -19.00 -2.34 9.94
CA LYS A 214 -17.99 -2.60 10.97
C LYS A 214 -17.11 -1.37 11.23
N LEU A 215 -16.79 -0.59 10.20
CA LEU A 215 -15.96 0.60 10.31
C LEU A 215 -16.72 1.91 10.04
N GLU A 216 -18.05 1.85 9.94
CA GLU A 216 -18.91 3.01 9.66
C GLU A 216 -18.59 4.20 10.58
N ALA A 217 -18.56 3.95 11.90
CA ALA A 217 -18.21 4.97 12.89
C ALA A 217 -16.84 5.59 12.61
N TRP A 218 -15.85 4.78 12.23
CA TRP A 218 -14.51 5.25 11.93
C TRP A 218 -14.47 6.09 10.65
N HIS A 219 -15.09 5.60 9.57
CA HIS A 219 -15.15 6.30 8.29
C HIS A 219 -15.84 7.66 8.42
N PHE A 220 -16.96 7.76 9.16
CA PHE A 220 -17.59 9.05 9.42
C PHE A 220 -16.73 9.98 10.28
N LYS A 221 -15.93 9.46 11.21
CA LYS A 221 -14.97 10.28 11.99
C LYS A 221 -13.85 10.84 11.10
N GLU A 222 -13.33 10.05 10.17
CA GLU A 222 -12.34 10.51 9.18
C GLU A 222 -12.96 11.53 8.21
N ALA A 223 -14.20 11.33 7.76
CA ALA A 223 -14.95 12.31 6.98
C ALA A 223 -15.12 13.63 7.73
N ALA A 224 -15.53 13.57 9.00
CA ALA A 224 -15.69 14.76 9.84
C ALA A 224 -14.38 15.54 9.98
N THR A 225 -13.27 14.84 10.17
CA THR A 225 -11.92 15.43 10.23
C THR A 225 -11.55 16.11 8.91
N ALA A 226 -11.84 15.48 7.78
CA ALA A 226 -11.57 16.04 6.46
C ALA A 226 -12.44 17.28 6.17
N TRP A 227 -13.74 17.23 6.50
CA TRP A 227 -14.63 18.40 6.39
C TRP A 227 -14.17 19.57 7.25
N LEU A 228 -13.78 19.31 8.50
CA LEU A 228 -13.27 20.35 9.40
C LEU A 228 -12.02 21.02 8.82
N LYS A 229 -11.05 20.23 8.35
CA LYS A 229 -9.84 20.75 7.69
C LYS A 229 -10.15 21.56 6.43
N SER A 230 -11.23 21.21 5.72
CA SER A 230 -11.68 21.96 4.54
C SER A 230 -12.40 23.28 4.87
N GLY A 231 -12.66 23.54 6.16
CA GLY A 231 -13.39 24.71 6.66
C GLY A 231 -14.91 24.53 6.76
N ASP A 232 -15.46 23.39 6.33
CA ASP A 232 -16.90 23.12 6.37
C ASP A 232 -17.31 22.53 7.74
N LYS A 233 -17.42 23.42 8.75
CA LYS A 233 -17.80 23.03 10.12
C LYS A 233 -19.19 22.37 10.19
N SER A 234 -20.11 22.75 9.30
CA SER A 234 -21.47 22.20 9.28
C SER A 234 -21.47 20.73 8.83
N LYS A 235 -20.75 20.41 7.75
CA LYS A 235 -20.59 19.02 7.32
C LYS A 235 -19.75 18.22 8.30
N ALA A 236 -18.71 18.82 8.89
CA ALA A 236 -17.92 18.18 9.94
C ALA A 236 -18.78 17.75 11.13
N LEU A 237 -19.65 18.65 11.64
CA LEU A 237 -20.57 18.34 12.72
C LEU A 237 -21.56 17.24 12.34
N THR A 238 -22.08 17.27 11.10
CA THR A 238 -23.02 16.25 10.61
C THR A 238 -22.36 14.88 10.54
N ALA A 239 -21.15 14.79 9.98
CA ALA A 239 -20.38 13.55 9.93
C ALA A 239 -19.98 13.05 11.33
N ALA A 240 -19.60 13.94 12.25
CA ALA A 240 -19.29 13.58 13.63
C ALA A 240 -20.51 12.99 14.36
N LYS A 241 -21.70 13.57 14.17
CA LYS A 241 -22.96 13.03 14.71
C LYS A 241 -23.32 11.67 14.09
N LYS A 242 -23.08 11.48 12.79
CA LYS A 242 -23.25 10.16 12.15
C LYS A 242 -22.29 9.13 12.74
N SER A 243 -21.04 9.50 12.96
CA SER A 243 -20.05 8.65 13.62
C SER A 243 -20.50 8.24 15.01
N GLU A 244 -20.96 9.19 15.84
CA GLU A 244 -21.48 8.92 17.18
C GLU A 244 -22.72 8.02 17.17
N ALA A 245 -23.61 8.19 16.19
CA ALA A 245 -24.84 7.42 16.05
C ALA A 245 -24.63 5.99 15.49
N SER A 246 -23.46 5.69 14.94
CA SER A 246 -23.15 4.35 14.40
C SER A 246 -23.11 3.29 15.49
N ALA A 247 -23.46 2.05 15.10
CA ALA A 247 -23.81 0.98 16.03
C ALA A 247 -22.75 0.67 17.09
N GLN A 248 -21.45 0.76 16.77
CA GLN A 248 -20.35 0.73 17.75
C GLN A 248 -19.08 1.34 17.15
N PRO A 249 -18.23 2.00 17.96
CA PRO A 249 -16.84 2.23 17.58
C PRO A 249 -16.07 0.91 17.45
N GLU A 250 -15.04 0.89 16.60
CA GLU A 250 -14.13 -0.25 16.48
C GLU A 250 -13.58 -0.66 17.86
N SER A 251 -13.85 -1.91 18.25
CA SER A 251 -13.67 -2.42 19.61
C SER A 251 -12.67 -3.58 19.70
N ARG A 252 -11.97 -3.90 18.60
CA ARG A 252 -10.88 -4.90 18.60
C ARG A 252 -9.78 -4.58 19.63
N ASP A 253 -9.58 -3.31 19.95
CA ASP A 253 -8.59 -2.84 20.92
C ASP A 253 -9.13 -1.61 21.65
N ALA A 254 -8.99 -1.60 22.99
CA ALA A 254 -9.32 -0.46 23.84
C ALA A 254 -8.61 0.82 23.38
N LEU A 255 -7.40 0.70 22.82
CA LEU A 255 -6.67 1.84 22.28
C LEU A 255 -7.37 2.46 21.06
N LEU A 256 -7.99 1.66 20.19
CA LEU A 256 -8.74 2.17 19.04
C LEU A 256 -10.02 2.86 19.48
N THR A 257 -10.71 2.29 20.48
CA THR A 257 -11.89 2.92 21.08
C THR A 257 -11.53 4.24 21.77
N TYR A 258 -10.38 4.29 22.46
CA TYR A 258 -9.83 5.53 23.01
C TYR A 258 -9.64 6.59 21.92
N PHE A 259 -8.92 6.28 20.83
CA PHE A 259 -8.64 7.24 19.77
C PHE A 259 -9.89 7.70 19.04
N TRP A 260 -10.89 6.84 18.90
CA TRP A 260 -12.17 7.23 18.34
C TRP A 260 -12.88 8.25 19.23
N HIS A 261 -13.02 7.98 20.53
CA HIS A 261 -13.64 8.91 21.48
C HIS A 261 -12.86 10.22 21.58
N ARG A 262 -11.54 10.15 21.75
CA ARG A 262 -10.66 11.33 21.82
C ARG A 262 -10.80 12.18 20.56
N GLY A 263 -10.84 11.56 19.37
CA GLY A 263 -10.98 12.23 18.09
C GLY A 263 -12.34 12.90 17.90
N LEU A 264 -13.45 12.22 18.25
CA LEU A 264 -14.78 12.85 18.24
C LEU A 264 -14.88 14.02 19.22
N ALA A 265 -14.26 13.90 20.39
CA ALA A 265 -14.25 14.98 21.37
C ALA A 265 -13.51 16.23 20.85
N ASP A 266 -12.35 16.07 20.19
CA ASP A 266 -11.66 17.17 19.51
C ASP A 266 -12.56 17.77 18.42
N LEU A 267 -13.16 16.93 17.57
CA LEU A 267 -14.03 17.39 16.48
C LEU A 267 -15.20 18.23 16.99
N PHE A 268 -15.91 17.74 18.02
CA PHE A 268 -17.03 18.48 18.62
C PHE A 268 -16.57 19.81 19.24
N LEU A 269 -15.41 19.82 19.90
CA LEU A 269 -14.87 21.05 20.45
C LEU A 269 -14.52 22.07 19.35
N ASP A 270 -13.88 21.63 18.27
CA ASP A 270 -13.41 22.49 17.17
C ASP A 270 -14.55 23.06 16.31
N VAL A 271 -15.68 22.32 16.21
CA VAL A 271 -16.91 22.82 15.57
C VAL A 271 -17.78 23.68 16.51
N GLY A 272 -17.36 23.89 17.76
CA GLY A 272 -18.05 24.76 18.71
C GLY A 272 -19.18 24.09 19.49
N GLU A 273 -19.14 22.77 19.63
CA GLU A 273 -20.11 21.94 20.35
C GLU A 273 -19.50 21.31 21.62
N PRO A 274 -19.01 22.12 22.59
CA PRO A 274 -18.27 21.60 23.74
C PRO A 274 -19.10 20.65 24.63
N LYS A 275 -20.43 20.82 24.67
CA LYS A 275 -21.33 19.92 25.41
C LYS A 275 -21.33 18.49 24.84
N LEU A 276 -21.19 18.34 23.52
CA LEU A 276 -21.06 17.03 22.88
C LEU A 276 -19.65 16.45 23.07
N ALA A 277 -18.62 17.29 23.21
CA ALA A 277 -17.25 16.84 23.42
C ALA A 277 -17.01 16.20 24.79
N ILE A 278 -17.61 16.76 25.86
CA ILE A 278 -17.42 16.33 27.26
C ILE A 278 -17.59 14.82 27.47
N PRO A 279 -18.74 14.19 27.12
CA PRO A 279 -18.94 12.76 27.38
C PRO A 279 -17.94 11.87 26.63
N HIS A 280 -17.43 12.33 25.47
CA HIS A 280 -16.41 11.61 24.73
C HIS A 280 -15.02 11.70 25.39
N TYR A 281 -14.64 12.86 25.92
CA TYR A 281 -13.44 12.98 26.73
C TYR A 281 -13.48 12.09 27.97
N GLU A 282 -14.61 12.05 28.67
CA GLU A 282 -14.80 11.19 29.85
C GLU A 282 -14.64 9.71 29.51
N LYS A 283 -15.26 9.25 28.41
CA LYS A 283 -15.08 7.88 27.92
C LYS A 283 -13.63 7.58 27.53
N ALA A 284 -12.95 8.50 26.84
CA ALA A 284 -11.54 8.35 26.50
C ALA A 284 -10.67 8.20 27.76
N ILE A 285 -10.89 9.02 28.79
CA ILE A 285 -10.19 8.94 30.08
C ILE A 285 -10.44 7.60 30.77
N ALA A 286 -11.68 7.11 30.76
CA ALA A 286 -12.04 5.85 31.40
C ALA A 286 -11.42 4.62 30.72
N ILE A 287 -11.22 4.66 29.40
CA ILE A 287 -10.67 3.55 28.61
C ILE A 287 -9.14 3.52 28.66
N SER A 288 -8.50 4.69 28.69
CA SER A 288 -7.04 4.81 28.59
C SER A 288 -6.33 4.23 29.82
N LYS A 289 -5.40 3.30 29.57
CA LYS A 289 -4.44 2.79 30.56
C LYS A 289 -3.05 3.46 30.46
N ILE A 290 -2.93 4.49 29.62
CA ILE A 290 -1.68 5.19 29.34
C ILE A 290 -1.74 6.58 29.98
N ASP A 291 -0.87 6.83 30.97
CA ASP A 291 -0.91 8.06 31.78
C ASP A 291 -0.86 9.33 30.93
N GLY A 292 -0.04 9.35 29.87
CA GLY A 292 0.08 10.49 28.97
C GLY A 292 -1.23 10.83 28.26
N TYR A 293 -1.93 9.82 27.76
CA TYR A 293 -3.22 9.95 27.08
C TYR A 293 -4.32 10.39 28.05
N THR A 294 -4.31 9.84 29.25
CA THR A 294 -5.24 10.21 30.32
C THR A 294 -5.04 11.67 30.75
N LYS A 295 -3.78 12.11 30.89
CA LYS A 295 -3.43 13.50 31.25
C LYS A 295 -3.86 14.48 30.15
N ASP A 296 -3.56 14.21 28.90
CA ASP A 296 -3.96 15.07 27.76
C ASP A 296 -5.49 15.19 27.67
N SER A 297 -6.19 14.06 27.74
CA SER A 297 -7.65 14.03 27.67
C SER A 297 -8.30 14.80 28.83
N LYS A 298 -7.74 14.74 30.05
CA LYS A 298 -8.21 15.54 31.20
C LYS A 298 -8.06 17.04 30.96
N ALA A 299 -6.91 17.49 30.44
CA ALA A 299 -6.70 18.91 30.15
C ALA A 299 -7.69 19.44 29.10
N LYS A 300 -7.98 18.62 28.08
CA LYS A 300 -8.94 18.94 27.04
C LYS A 300 -10.39 18.89 27.53
N LEU A 301 -10.73 17.96 28.43
CA LEU A 301 -12.02 17.93 29.12
C LEU A 301 -12.29 19.23 29.88
N GLU A 302 -11.32 19.73 30.65
CA GLU A 302 -11.48 20.99 31.38
C GLU A 302 -11.65 22.18 30.43
N SER A 303 -10.96 22.18 29.30
CA SER A 303 -11.14 23.18 28.25
C SER A 303 -12.56 23.14 27.66
N ALA A 304 -13.10 21.94 27.41
CA ALA A 304 -14.47 21.76 26.93
C ALA A 304 -15.51 22.21 27.97
N LYS A 305 -15.34 21.87 29.25
CA LYS A 305 -16.22 22.34 30.34
C LYS A 305 -16.23 23.86 30.45
N ALA A 306 -15.06 24.49 30.39
CA ALA A 306 -14.96 25.95 30.43
C ALA A 306 -15.65 26.62 29.23
N ALA A 307 -15.53 26.01 28.03
CA ALA A 307 -16.21 26.51 26.83
C ALA A 307 -17.74 26.30 26.87
N ALA A 308 -18.23 25.24 27.52
CA ALA A 308 -19.66 24.96 27.64
C ALA A 308 -20.42 25.90 28.61
N ASN A 309 -19.68 26.62 29.46
CA ASN A 309 -20.20 27.56 30.47
C ASN A 309 -20.14 29.03 30.01
N LYS A 310 -19.64 29.31 28.80
CA LYS A 310 -19.65 30.63 28.17
C LYS A 310 -20.88 30.77 27.29
#